data_AF-A0A1G1T5R4-F1
#
_entry.id   AF-A0A1G1T5R4-F1
#
_cell.length_a   1.000
_cell.length_b   1.000
_cell.length_c   1.000
_cell.angle_alpha   90.00
_cell.angle_beta   90.00
_cell.angle_gamma   90.00
#
_symmetry.space_group_name_H-M   'P 1'
#
loop_
_entity.id
_entity.type
_entity.pdbx_description
1 polymer ?
#
loop_
_entity_poly.entity_id
_entity_poly.type
_entity_poly.pdbx_seq_one_letter_code
_entity_poly.pdbx_strand_id
1 'polypeptide(L)'
;MLVPVLATAALWLMPHSLRIDEKQNSGYPSVVAAILFPCLGLSLRALFDYELISYALMWPVVGATAVGAGLLLAIGSRQFLFRPGSVASVGGTIVLLAGVYGYGASSVVNAVYDDSPAIEYSTQVLDKHISSGNHTSYYLKVNAWEPVASAEDVQVSSEYYNHVRTGQKVDIALHNGRLGVPWFTVLE
;
A
#
# COMPACT_ATOMS: atom_id res chain seq x y z
N MET A 1 11.53 -5.98 0.24
CA MET A 1 11.37 -6.48 -1.14
C MET A 1 11.43 -8.01 -1.22
N LEU A 2 12.51 -8.68 -0.78
CA LEU A 2 12.64 -10.15 -0.89
C LEU A 2 12.09 -10.98 0.28
N VAL A 3 11.75 -10.36 1.40
CA VAL A 3 11.33 -11.07 2.64
C VAL A 3 10.10 -11.98 2.45
N PRO A 4 9.03 -11.60 1.72
CA PRO A 4 7.86 -12.48 1.53
C PRO A 4 8.17 -13.68 0.64
N VAL A 5 9.01 -13.49 -0.39
CA VAL A 5 9.46 -14.54 -1.32
C VAL A 5 10.42 -15.50 -0.62
N LEU A 6 11.32 -14.97 0.21
CA LEU A 6 12.20 -15.78 1.05
C LEU A 6 11.42 -16.52 2.15
N ALA A 7 10.38 -15.93 2.72
CA ALA A 7 9.51 -16.59 3.70
C ALA A 7 8.67 -17.71 3.06
N THR A 8 8.19 -17.53 1.83
CA THR A 8 7.51 -18.59 1.07
C THR A 8 8.47 -19.68 0.61
N ALA A 9 9.70 -19.34 0.21
CA ALA A 9 10.75 -20.32 -0.08
C ALA A 9 11.17 -21.10 1.18
N ALA A 10 11.24 -20.44 2.34
CA ALA A 10 11.54 -21.08 3.62
C ALA A 10 10.41 -22.03 4.08
N LEU A 11 9.14 -21.69 3.81
CA LEU A 11 8.01 -22.59 4.04
C LEU A 11 8.08 -23.86 3.17
N TRP A 12 8.60 -23.75 1.95
CA TRP A 12 8.82 -24.88 1.05
C TRP A 12 10.00 -25.77 1.47
N LEU A 13 11.05 -25.17 2.03
CA LEU A 13 12.25 -25.90 2.47
C LEU A 13 12.07 -26.57 3.84
N MET A 14 11.18 -26.08 4.69
CA MET A 14 10.96 -26.59 6.06
C MET A 14 9.48 -26.90 6.35
N PRO A 15 8.87 -27.88 5.63
CA PRO A 15 7.44 -28.19 5.75
C PRO A 15 7.02 -28.74 7.14
N HIS A 16 7.97 -29.06 8.01
CA HIS A 16 7.72 -29.68 9.32
C HIS A 16 7.69 -28.69 10.52
N SER A 17 8.03 -27.41 10.35
CA SER A 17 8.21 -26.49 11.50
C SER A 17 7.38 -25.21 11.47
N LEU A 18 6.65 -24.91 10.39
CA LEU A 18 5.98 -23.61 10.19
C LEU A 18 4.50 -23.82 9.86
N ARG A 19 3.60 -23.41 10.78
CA ARG A 19 2.14 -23.51 10.65
C ARG A 19 1.49 -22.13 10.53
N ILE A 20 0.44 -22.05 9.71
CA ILE A 20 -0.24 -20.80 9.31
C ILE A 20 -1.37 -20.41 10.27
N ASP A 21 -1.88 -21.32 11.09
CA ASP A 21 -2.93 -20.99 12.06
C ASP A 21 -2.93 -22.03 13.19
N GLU A 22 -2.66 -21.64 14.44
CA GLU A 22 -3.14 -22.43 15.57
C GLU A 22 -3.32 -21.60 16.85
N LYS A 23 -4.46 -21.88 17.48
CA LYS A 23 -5.07 -21.37 18.71
C LYS A 23 -4.07 -21.12 19.85
N GLN A 24 -4.39 -20.13 20.70
CA GLN A 24 -3.76 -19.88 22.01
C GLN A 24 -3.35 -21.21 22.65
N ASN A 25 -2.04 -21.40 22.89
CA ASN A 25 -1.41 -22.52 23.60
C ASN A 25 -0.80 -23.67 22.76
N SER A 26 0.02 -23.36 21.75
CA SER A 26 1.03 -24.30 21.21
C SER A 26 2.32 -23.54 20.87
N GLY A 27 3.47 -24.04 21.33
CA GLY A 27 4.76 -23.36 21.36
C GLY A 27 5.50 -23.19 20.02
N TYR A 28 4.82 -22.80 18.94
CA TYR A 28 5.45 -22.44 17.66
C TYR A 28 5.02 -21.02 17.22
N PRO A 29 5.97 -20.10 16.96
CA PRO A 29 5.65 -18.70 16.66
C PRO A 29 4.90 -18.57 15.32
N SER A 30 3.83 -17.77 15.31
CA SER A 30 2.94 -17.62 14.16
C SER A 30 3.65 -16.92 12.99
N VAL A 31 3.75 -17.62 11.86
CA VAL A 31 4.29 -17.07 10.60
C VAL A 31 3.42 -15.91 10.09
N VAL A 32 2.15 -15.89 10.49
CA VAL A 32 1.20 -14.82 10.20
C VAL A 32 1.71 -13.47 10.68
N ALA A 33 2.23 -13.36 11.92
CA ALA A 33 2.76 -12.08 12.41
C ALA A 33 3.99 -11.64 11.60
N ALA A 34 4.87 -12.58 11.27
CA ALA A 34 6.09 -12.30 10.49
C ALA A 34 5.81 -11.83 9.05
N ILE A 35 4.67 -12.21 8.46
CA ILE A 35 4.24 -11.75 7.13
C ILE A 35 3.36 -10.50 7.25
N LEU A 36 2.44 -10.47 8.22
CA LEU A 36 1.46 -9.40 8.39
C LEU A 36 2.13 -8.05 8.69
N PHE A 37 3.08 -7.98 9.63
CA PHE A 37 3.72 -6.72 10.00
C PHE A 37 4.47 -6.03 8.86
N PRO A 38 5.31 -6.72 8.06
CA PRO A 38 5.94 -6.07 6.91
C PRO A 38 4.93 -5.73 5.81
N CYS A 39 3.86 -6.53 5.60
CA CYS A 39 2.83 -6.19 4.62
C CYS A 39 2.03 -4.95 5.05
N LEU A 40 1.62 -4.88 6.32
CA LEU A 40 0.93 -3.72 6.89
C LEU A 40 1.83 -2.49 6.87
N GLY A 41 3.10 -2.62 7.23
CA GLY A 41 4.07 -1.52 7.16
C GLY A 41 4.22 -0.99 5.73
N LEU A 42 4.24 -1.88 4.73
CA LEU A 42 4.29 -1.49 3.32
C LEU A 42 3.01 -0.77 2.88
N SER A 43 1.83 -1.30 3.24
CA SER A 43 0.54 -0.72 2.85
C SER A 43 0.30 0.62 3.53
N LEU A 44 0.67 0.76 4.81
CA LEU A 44 0.62 2.03 5.51
C LEU A 44 1.56 3.05 4.88
N ARG A 45 2.80 2.64 4.59
CA ARG A 45 3.75 3.51 3.89
C ARG A 45 3.20 3.94 2.52
N ALA A 46 2.60 3.02 1.76
CA ALA A 46 2.02 3.33 0.47
C ALA A 46 0.84 4.30 0.56
N LEU A 47 0.03 4.24 1.64
CA LEU A 47 -1.08 5.16 1.88
C LEU A 47 -0.61 6.57 2.23
N PHE A 48 0.54 6.71 2.88
CA PHE A 48 1.06 8.01 3.33
C PHE A 48 2.01 8.65 2.32
N ASP A 49 2.76 7.85 1.56
CA ASP A 49 3.80 8.37 0.66
C ASP A 49 3.27 8.69 -0.75
N TYR A 50 2.15 8.10 -1.19
CA TYR A 50 1.69 8.22 -2.58
C TYR A 50 0.21 8.62 -2.70
N GLU A 51 -0.03 9.79 -3.27
CA GLU A 51 -1.36 10.23 -3.67
C GLU A 51 -1.67 9.73 -5.09
N LEU A 52 -2.57 8.75 -5.18
CA LEU A 52 -3.03 8.16 -6.44
C LEU A 52 -4.11 9.05 -7.07
N ILE A 53 -3.94 9.40 -8.34
CA ILE A 53 -4.93 10.22 -9.08
C ILE A 53 -6.21 9.44 -9.34
N SER A 54 -6.08 8.14 -9.60
CA SER A 54 -7.23 7.29 -9.90
C SER A 54 -7.10 5.94 -9.21
N TYR A 55 -7.83 5.81 -8.10
CA TYR A 55 -8.01 4.53 -7.42
C TYR A 55 -8.73 3.50 -8.30
N ALA A 56 -9.49 3.92 -9.32
CA ALA A 56 -10.20 3.03 -10.23
C ALA A 56 -9.26 2.14 -11.06
N LEU A 57 -8.14 2.71 -11.53
CA LEU A 57 -7.11 1.97 -12.27
C LEU A 57 -6.34 1.00 -11.37
N MET A 58 -6.33 1.26 -10.06
CA MET A 58 -5.59 0.47 -9.09
C MET A 58 -6.30 -0.84 -8.71
N TRP A 59 -7.63 -0.82 -8.59
CA TRP A 59 -8.40 -1.98 -8.12
C TRP A 59 -8.22 -3.27 -8.95
N PRO A 60 -8.15 -3.25 -10.30
CA PRO A 60 -7.88 -4.44 -11.08
C PRO A 60 -6.50 -5.05 -10.80
N VAL A 61 -5.47 -4.21 -10.62
CA VAL A 61 -4.10 -4.64 -10.35
C VAL A 61 -3.98 -5.22 -8.94
N VAL A 62 -4.62 -4.56 -7.97
CA VAL A 62 -4.74 -5.04 -6.59
C VAL A 62 -5.50 -6.37 -6.54
N GLY A 63 -6.58 -6.51 -7.31
CA GLY A 63 -7.34 -7.75 -7.42
C GLY A 63 -6.49 -8.89 -7.98
N ALA A 64 -5.76 -8.65 -9.08
CA ALA A 64 -4.89 -9.66 -9.69
C ALA A 64 -3.78 -10.12 -8.75
N THR A 65 -3.11 -9.18 -8.08
CA THR A 65 -2.04 -9.48 -7.11
C THR A 65 -2.57 -10.18 -5.86
N ALA A 66 -3.73 -9.75 -5.34
CA ALA A 66 -4.40 -10.40 -4.22
C ALA A 66 -4.81 -11.84 -4.56
N VAL A 67 -5.39 -12.07 -5.74
CA VAL A 67 -5.74 -13.44 -6.18
C VAL A 67 -4.49 -14.32 -6.29
N GLY A 68 -3.41 -13.80 -6.89
CA GLY A 68 -2.14 -14.54 -6.98
C GLY A 68 -1.58 -14.90 -5.61
N ALA A 69 -1.53 -13.94 -4.68
CA ALA A 69 -1.07 -14.17 -3.31
C ALA A 69 -1.98 -15.13 -2.55
N GLY A 70 -3.30 -14.97 -2.69
CA GLY A 70 -4.31 -15.84 -2.09
C GLY A 70 -4.20 -17.29 -2.57
N LEU A 71 -3.96 -17.52 -3.86
CA LEU A 71 -3.76 -18.85 -4.42
C LEU A 71 -2.47 -19.50 -3.88
N LEU A 72 -1.37 -18.75 -3.78
CA LEU A 72 -0.12 -19.25 -3.19
C LEU A 72 -0.30 -19.65 -1.73
N LEU A 73 -0.99 -18.81 -0.95
CA LEU A 73 -1.31 -19.10 0.45
C LEU A 73 -2.28 -20.28 0.57
N ALA A 74 -3.27 -20.39 -0.31
CA ALA A 74 -4.21 -21.51 -0.34
C ALA A 74 -3.51 -22.83 -0.69
N ILE A 75 -2.55 -22.83 -1.62
CA ILE A 75 -1.74 -24.01 -1.95
C ILE A 75 -0.89 -24.45 -0.74
N GLY A 76 -0.22 -23.52 -0.06
CA GLY A 76 0.57 -23.81 1.14
C GLY A 76 -0.25 -24.25 2.36
N SER A 77 -1.53 -23.84 2.42
CA SER A 77 -2.45 -24.15 3.53
C SER A 77 -3.48 -25.24 3.21
N ARG A 78 -3.38 -25.94 2.07
CA ARG A 78 -4.30 -27.03 1.67
C ARG A 78 -4.57 -28.02 2.80
N GLN A 79 -3.52 -28.40 3.53
CA GLN A 79 -3.59 -29.31 4.68
C GLN A 79 -4.51 -28.84 5.83
N PHE A 80 -4.76 -27.53 5.96
CA PHE A 80 -5.63 -26.92 6.98
C PHE A 80 -7.00 -26.51 6.44
N LEU A 81 -7.10 -26.24 5.13
CA LEU A 81 -8.36 -25.96 4.43
C LEU A 81 -9.29 -27.17 4.34
N PHE A 82 -8.76 -28.40 4.32
CA PHE A 82 -9.59 -29.62 4.28
C PHE A 82 -10.02 -30.14 5.66
N ARG A 83 -9.74 -29.41 6.75
CA ARG A 83 -10.25 -29.75 8.09
C ARG A 83 -11.67 -29.20 8.29
N PRO A 84 -12.66 -30.03 8.64
CA PRO A 84 -14.01 -29.56 8.92
C PRO A 84 -14.00 -28.66 10.16
N GLY A 85 -14.48 -27.42 10.02
CA GLY A 85 -14.57 -26.43 11.11
C GLY A 85 -13.53 -25.31 11.08
N SER A 86 -12.44 -25.41 10.31
CA SER A 86 -11.41 -24.36 10.18
C SER A 86 -11.46 -23.59 8.85
N VAL A 87 -12.31 -24.01 7.91
CA VAL A 87 -12.42 -23.41 6.57
C VAL A 87 -12.74 -21.90 6.66
N ALA A 88 -13.65 -21.51 7.54
CA ALA A 88 -14.08 -20.12 7.67
C ALA A 88 -12.97 -19.23 8.27
N SER A 89 -12.24 -19.70 9.29
CA SER A 89 -11.16 -18.91 9.92
C SER A 89 -9.93 -18.82 9.03
N VAL A 90 -9.48 -19.94 8.49
CA VAL A 90 -8.30 -20.01 7.61
C VAL A 90 -8.58 -19.28 6.29
N GLY A 91 -9.76 -19.48 5.70
CA GLY A 91 -10.18 -18.76 4.50
C GLY A 91 -10.25 -17.25 4.72
N GLY A 92 -10.85 -16.81 5.83
CA GLY A 92 -10.90 -15.39 6.20
C GLY A 92 -9.52 -14.75 6.35
N THR A 93 -8.59 -15.42 7.06
CA THR A 93 -7.22 -14.93 7.22
C THR A 93 -6.48 -14.85 5.87
N ILE A 94 -6.66 -15.83 4.98
CA ILE A 94 -6.04 -15.80 3.64
C ILE A 94 -6.55 -14.61 2.83
N VAL A 95 -7.87 -14.38 2.81
CA VAL A 95 -8.47 -13.26 2.06
C VAL A 95 -7.96 -11.92 2.60
N LEU A 96 -7.91 -11.76 3.92
CA LEU A 96 -7.40 -10.54 4.55
C LEU A 96 -5.94 -10.30 4.19
N LEU A 97 -5.08 -11.30 4.35
CA LEU A 97 -3.65 -11.19 4.04
C LEU A 97 -3.41 -10.90 2.55
N ALA A 98 -4.14 -11.60 1.68
CA ALA A 98 -4.08 -11.40 0.25
C ALA A 98 -4.50 -9.98 -0.16
N GLY A 99 -5.57 -9.44 0.43
CA GLY A 99 -6.02 -8.08 0.16
C GLY A 99 -5.03 -7.02 0.61
N VAL A 100 -4.53 -7.13 1.86
CA VAL A 100 -3.55 -6.18 2.41
C VAL A 100 -2.25 -6.21 1.62
N TYR A 101 -1.75 -7.40 1.29
CA TYR A 101 -0.55 -7.56 0.47
C TYR A 101 -0.77 -7.07 -0.96
N GLY A 102 -1.88 -7.41 -1.58
CA GLY A 102 -2.20 -7.00 -2.95
C GLY A 102 -2.20 -5.49 -3.10
N TYR A 103 -2.80 -4.77 -2.14
CA TYR A 103 -2.77 -3.30 -2.13
C TYR A 103 -1.33 -2.77 -1.97
N GLY A 104 -0.65 -3.13 -0.88
CA GLY A 104 0.67 -2.56 -0.57
C GLY A 104 1.73 -2.91 -1.63
N ALA A 105 1.75 -4.16 -2.09
CA ALA A 105 2.69 -4.59 -3.12
C ALA A 105 2.42 -3.89 -4.45
N SER A 106 1.16 -3.76 -4.87
CA SER A 106 0.82 -3.06 -6.11
C SER A 106 1.21 -1.59 -6.05
N SER A 107 0.91 -0.89 -4.95
CA SER A 107 1.23 0.54 -4.80
C SER A 107 2.74 0.78 -4.81
N VAL A 108 3.49 -0.03 -4.05
CA VAL A 108 4.95 0.10 -4.01
C VAL A 108 5.58 -0.29 -5.34
N VAL A 109 5.12 -1.35 -6.00
CA VAL A 109 5.63 -1.71 -7.32
C VAL A 109 5.34 -0.61 -8.34
N ASN A 110 4.14 -0.02 -8.27
CA ASN A 110 3.73 1.04 -9.16
C ASN A 110 4.57 2.32 -9.00
N ALA A 111 4.92 2.71 -7.77
CA ALA A 111 5.62 3.97 -7.51
C ALA A 111 7.15 3.83 -7.42
N VAL A 112 7.67 2.82 -6.69
CA VAL A 112 9.12 2.69 -6.44
C VAL A 112 9.90 2.23 -7.67
N TYR A 113 9.28 1.45 -8.55
CA TYR A 113 9.90 0.98 -9.79
C TYR A 113 9.41 1.78 -11.01
N ASP A 114 8.88 2.97 -10.76
CA ASP A 114 8.52 3.90 -11.82
C ASP A 114 9.75 4.67 -12.29
N ASP A 115 10.29 4.27 -13.44
CA ASP A 115 11.38 4.98 -14.12
C ASP A 115 10.84 6.01 -15.14
N SER A 116 9.53 6.26 -15.16
CA SER A 116 8.94 7.19 -16.13
C SER A 116 9.34 8.64 -15.84
N PRO A 117 9.60 9.45 -16.87
CA PRO A 117 9.87 10.86 -16.68
C PRO A 117 8.64 11.54 -16.09
N ALA A 118 8.85 12.37 -15.06
CA ALA A 118 7.79 13.15 -14.45
C ALA A 118 7.36 14.29 -15.39
N ILE A 119 6.06 14.58 -15.40
CA ILE A 119 5.51 15.78 -16.03
C ILE A 119 5.21 16.78 -14.91
N GLU A 120 5.81 17.97 -15.00
CA GLU A 120 5.65 19.02 -13.99
C GLU A 120 4.45 19.91 -14.30
N TYR A 121 3.60 20.13 -13.30
CA TYR A 121 2.47 21.05 -13.36
C TYR A 121 2.58 22.09 -12.26
N SER A 122 2.43 23.37 -12.62
CA SER A 122 2.44 24.45 -11.63
C SER A 122 1.00 24.81 -11.25
N THR A 123 0.67 24.69 -9.96
CA THR A 123 -0.65 25.04 -9.41
C THR A 123 -0.53 26.05 -8.27
N GLN A 124 -1.64 26.65 -7.90
CA GLN A 124 -1.69 27.67 -6.84
C GLN A 124 -2.25 27.08 -5.55
N VAL A 125 -1.62 27.41 -4.42
CA VAL A 125 -2.13 27.09 -3.09
C VAL A 125 -3.32 27.99 -2.78
N LEU A 126 -4.50 27.41 -2.64
CA LEU A 126 -5.74 28.09 -2.31
C LEU A 126 -5.94 28.25 -0.81
N ASP A 127 -5.53 27.25 -0.03
CA ASP A 127 -5.66 27.26 1.43
C ASP A 127 -4.69 26.25 2.07
N LYS A 128 -4.58 26.29 3.39
CA LYS A 128 -3.70 25.44 4.17
C LYS A 128 -4.37 25.01 5.46
N HIS A 129 -4.32 23.73 5.78
CA HIS A 129 -4.88 23.24 7.03
C HIS A 129 -4.05 22.11 7.64
N ILE A 130 -4.26 21.89 8.94
CA ILE A 130 -3.58 20.86 9.72
C ILE A 130 -4.66 19.92 10.24
N SER A 131 -4.46 18.62 10.05
CA SER A 131 -5.28 17.59 10.69
C SER A 131 -4.50 16.99 11.85
N SER A 132 -5.03 17.09 13.06
CA SER A 132 -4.41 16.57 14.27
C SER A 132 -5.31 15.56 14.98
N GLY A 133 -4.77 14.37 15.26
CA GLY A 133 -5.39 13.35 16.10
C GLY A 133 -4.30 12.61 16.89
N ASN A 134 -4.11 11.31 16.62
CA ASN A 134 -2.94 10.57 17.11
C ASN A 134 -1.64 10.98 16.39
N HIS A 135 -1.76 11.53 15.18
CA HIS A 135 -0.67 12.08 14.38
C HIS A 135 -1.08 13.45 13.82
N THR A 136 -0.08 14.28 13.47
CA THR A 136 -0.30 15.58 12.84
C THR A 136 0.10 15.50 11.37
N SER A 137 -0.84 15.81 10.49
CA SER A 137 -0.63 15.87 9.04
C SER A 137 -0.89 17.28 8.53
N TYR A 138 -0.08 17.71 7.57
CA TYR A 138 -0.10 19.06 7.00
C TYR A 138 -0.60 18.98 5.56
N TYR A 139 -1.62 19.77 5.23
CA TYR A 139 -2.27 19.74 3.92
C TYR A 139 -2.27 21.12 3.28
N LEU A 140 -1.94 21.15 1.99
CA LEU A 140 -2.15 22.30 1.11
C LEU A 140 -3.36 22.01 0.24
N LYS A 141 -4.33 22.92 0.24
CA LYS A 141 -5.41 22.88 -0.74
C LYS A 141 -4.91 23.54 -2.01
N VAL A 142 -4.74 22.78 -3.07
CA VAL A 142 -4.23 23.27 -4.35
C VAL A 142 -5.35 23.47 -5.36
N ASN A 143 -5.19 24.40 -6.29
CA ASN A 143 -6.13 24.60 -7.38
C ASN A 143 -6.08 23.42 -8.37
N ALA A 144 -7.11 23.29 -9.20
CA ALA A 144 -7.14 22.29 -10.27
C ALA A 144 -5.90 22.39 -11.18
N TRP A 145 -5.36 21.24 -11.56
CA TRP A 145 -4.17 21.09 -12.40
C TRP A 145 -4.35 19.83 -13.24
N GLU A 146 -3.93 19.81 -14.50
CA GLU A 146 -4.19 18.65 -15.36
C GLU A 146 -3.42 17.40 -14.86
N PRO A 147 -4.07 16.25 -14.60
CA PRO A 147 -5.43 15.84 -14.99
C PRO A 147 -6.53 16.03 -13.92
N VAL A 148 -6.21 16.55 -12.75
CA VAL A 148 -7.12 16.80 -11.62
C VAL A 148 -7.97 18.08 -11.85
N ALA A 149 -9.25 17.89 -12.21
CA ALA A 149 -10.14 18.98 -12.61
C ALA A 149 -10.75 19.79 -11.43
N SER A 150 -10.48 19.41 -10.19
CA SER A 150 -11.00 20.07 -8.98
C SER A 150 -9.88 20.41 -8.01
N ALA A 151 -10.12 21.38 -7.13
CA ALA A 151 -9.21 21.65 -6.03
C ALA A 151 -9.20 20.45 -5.07
N GLU A 152 -8.00 20.00 -4.70
CA GLU A 152 -7.79 18.86 -3.81
C GLU A 152 -6.80 19.21 -2.70
N ASP A 153 -6.89 18.46 -1.60
CA ASP A 153 -5.97 18.57 -0.47
C ASP A 153 -4.80 17.62 -0.70
N VAL A 154 -3.59 18.17 -0.67
CA VAL A 154 -2.34 17.44 -0.89
C VAL A 154 -1.51 17.48 0.38
N GLN A 155 -1.07 16.32 0.83
CA GLN A 155 -0.24 16.19 2.02
C GLN A 155 1.20 16.63 1.71
N VAL A 156 1.79 17.42 2.61
CA VAL A 156 3.18 17.92 2.51
C VAL A 156 3.92 17.76 3.83
N SER A 157 5.25 17.89 3.81
CA SER A 157 6.05 17.95 5.02
C SER A 157 5.73 19.19 5.85
N SER A 158 5.97 19.09 7.16
CA SER A 158 5.82 20.21 8.09
C SER A 158 6.73 21.40 7.69
N GLU A 159 7.94 21.10 7.22
CA GLU A 159 8.91 22.11 6.79
C GLU A 159 8.39 22.86 5.57
N TYR A 160 7.96 22.15 4.53
CA TYR A 160 7.42 22.78 3.33
C TYR A 160 6.14 23.56 3.63
N TYR A 161 5.25 22.99 4.45
CA TYR A 161 4.06 23.68 4.94
C TYR A 161 4.42 25.03 5.57
N ASN A 162 5.42 25.10 6.46
CA ASN A 162 5.74 26.36 7.13
C ASN A 162 6.35 27.42 6.19
N HIS A 163 6.99 27.02 5.09
CA HIS A 163 7.58 27.93 4.11
C HIS A 163 6.57 28.45 3.09
N VAL A 164 5.62 27.61 2.67
CA VAL A 164 4.66 27.95 1.61
C VAL A 164 3.54 28.84 2.13
N ARG A 165 3.16 29.85 1.33
CA ARG A 165 2.05 30.78 1.63
C ARG A 165 0.85 30.53 0.74
N THR A 166 -0.34 30.80 1.25
CA THR A 166 -1.56 30.85 0.43
C THR A 166 -1.38 31.86 -0.71
N GLY A 167 -1.77 31.48 -1.92
CA GLY A 167 -1.58 32.24 -3.15
C GLY A 167 -0.26 31.98 -3.86
N GLN A 168 0.69 31.28 -3.24
CA GLN A 168 1.96 30.89 -3.86
C GLN A 168 1.74 29.78 -4.90
N LYS A 169 2.61 29.74 -5.92
CA LYS A 169 2.69 28.62 -6.85
C LYS A 169 3.55 27.50 -6.28
N VAL A 170 3.08 26.27 -6.45
CA VAL A 170 3.80 25.04 -6.13
C VAL A 170 3.80 24.15 -7.35
N ASP A 171 4.88 23.39 -7.52
CA ASP A 171 5.03 22.50 -8.66
C ASP A 171 4.74 21.05 -8.22
N ILE A 172 3.99 20.35 -9.06
CA ILE A 172 3.55 18.97 -8.85
C ILE A 172 4.19 18.11 -9.92
N ALA A 173 4.87 17.04 -9.50
CA ALA A 173 5.41 16.03 -10.39
C ALA A 173 4.39 14.91 -10.59
N LEU A 174 3.89 14.78 -11.81
CA LEU A 174 3.01 13.69 -12.25
C LEU A 174 3.83 12.53 -12.80
N HIS A 175 3.57 11.34 -12.28
CA HIS A 175 4.18 10.09 -12.71
C HIS A 175 3.13 9.14 -13.30
N ASN A 176 3.51 8.38 -14.33
CA ASN A 176 2.59 7.45 -15.00
C ASN A 176 2.35 6.16 -14.19
N GLY A 177 3.27 5.80 -13.30
CA GLY A 177 3.27 4.54 -12.58
C GLY A 177 3.80 3.38 -13.43
N ARG A 178 4.60 2.50 -12.82
CA ARG A 178 5.12 1.30 -13.48
C ARG A 178 4.02 0.34 -13.95
N LEU A 179 2.88 0.34 -13.25
CA LEU A 179 1.71 -0.48 -13.55
C LEU A 179 0.65 0.30 -14.34
N GLY A 180 0.98 1.50 -14.83
CA GLY A 180 0.05 2.39 -15.54
C GLY A 180 -0.99 3.04 -14.63
N VAL A 181 -0.70 3.15 -13.33
CA VAL A 181 -1.55 3.85 -12.36
C VAL A 181 -0.89 5.19 -12.02
N PRO A 182 -1.42 6.33 -12.51
CA PRO A 182 -0.79 7.62 -12.27
C PRO A 182 -0.82 8.02 -10.79
N TRP A 183 0.27 8.61 -10.34
CA TRP A 183 0.46 9.12 -8.99
C TRP A 183 1.23 10.42 -9.07
N PHE A 184 1.12 11.27 -8.05
CA PHE A 184 1.82 12.55 -8.02
C PHE A 184 2.47 12.84 -6.68
N THR A 185 3.40 13.78 -6.70
CA THR A 185 4.05 14.34 -5.51
C THR A 185 4.25 15.83 -5.68
N VAL A 186 4.26 16.56 -4.56
CA VAL A 186 4.64 17.98 -4.56
C VAL A 186 6.15 18.07 -4.57
N LEU A 187 6.69 18.96 -5.40
CA LEU A 187 8.10 19.29 -5.38
C LEU A 187 8.38 20.21 -4.18
N GLU A 188 8.91 19.59 -3.12
CA GLU A 188 9.30 20.24 -1.86
C GLU A 188 10.74 20.78 -1.86
#